data_AF-A0A1A2YKD7-F1
#
_entry.id   AF-A0A1A2YKD7-F1
#
_cell.length_a   1.000
_cell.length_b   1.000
_cell.length_c   1.000
_cell.angle_alpha   90.00
_cell.angle_beta   90.00
_cell.angle_gamma   90.00
#
_symmetry.space_group_name_H-M   'P 1'
#
loop_
_entity.id
_entity.type
_entity.pdbx_description
1 polymer ?
#
loop_
_entity_poly.entity_id
_entity_poly.type
_entity_poly.pdbx_seq_one_letter_code
_entity_poly.pdbx_strand_id
1 'polypeptide(L)'
;MKKTLVAPLLVPAFFAALVLSSGPARADSDGYIAELQSDGVPILGLAGPGRYIQAGYTICMELHSGASPATAADSSGFGQIYAWKQQLVTAAQHNLCPDTLR
;
A
#
# COMPACT_ATOMS: atom_id res chain seq x y z
N MET A 1 -3.26 69.59 16.12
CA MET A 1 -2.69 68.67 15.11
C MET A 1 -1.56 67.89 15.74
N LYS A 2 -1.66 66.55 15.75
CA LYS A 2 -0.60 65.51 15.81
C LYS A 2 -1.27 64.19 16.23
N LYS A 3 -1.64 63.38 15.23
CA LYS A 3 -2.20 62.04 15.36
C LYS A 3 -1.05 61.03 15.20
N THR A 4 -0.91 60.08 16.12
CA THR A 4 -0.12 58.86 15.96
C THR A 4 -0.81 57.78 16.80
N LEU A 5 -1.82 57.09 16.23
CA LEU A 5 -1.74 55.76 15.61
C LEU A 5 -1.36 54.65 16.60
N VAL A 6 -2.41 54.02 17.14
CA VAL A 6 -2.41 52.72 17.82
C VAL A 6 -2.27 51.65 16.74
N ALA A 7 -1.25 50.80 16.83
CA ALA A 7 -1.10 49.61 15.98
C ALA A 7 -1.39 48.36 16.84
N PRO A 8 -2.44 47.58 16.56
CA PRO A 8 -2.68 46.34 17.27
C PRO A 8 -1.72 45.27 16.74
N LEU A 9 -1.03 44.62 17.66
CA LEU A 9 -0.15 43.48 17.40
C LEU A 9 -1.01 42.30 16.90
N LEU A 10 -1.02 42.07 15.58
CA LEU A 10 -1.58 40.87 14.98
C LEU A 10 -0.67 39.67 15.29
N VAL A 11 -1.11 38.78 16.17
CA VAL A 11 -0.49 37.48 16.41
C VAL A 11 -0.93 36.53 15.29
N PRO A 12 -0.04 36.08 14.39
CA PRO A 12 -0.41 35.05 13.43
C PRO A 12 -0.48 33.71 14.17
N ALA A 13 -1.68 33.18 14.35
CA ALA A 13 -1.89 31.81 14.80
C ALA A 13 -1.35 30.86 13.72
N PHE A 14 -0.11 30.40 13.90
CA PHE A 14 0.47 29.29 13.16
C PHE A 14 -0.35 28.03 13.47
N PHE A 15 -1.35 27.72 12.65
CA PHE A 15 -1.90 26.37 12.58
C PHE A 15 -0.85 25.48 11.92
N ALA A 16 0.05 24.91 12.73
CA ALA A 16 0.86 23.78 12.33
C ALA A 16 -0.10 22.60 12.12
N ALA A 17 -0.58 22.43 10.89
CA ALA A 17 -1.21 21.19 10.48
C ALA A 17 -0.14 20.10 10.62
N LEU A 18 -0.25 19.29 11.69
CA LEU A 18 0.46 18.03 11.79
C LEU A 18 -0.01 17.19 10.61
N VAL A 19 0.79 17.20 9.54
CA VAL A 19 0.70 16.18 8.51
C VAL A 19 1.10 14.90 9.23
N LEU A 20 0.10 14.16 9.69
CA LEU A 20 0.23 12.75 10.01
C LEU A 20 0.71 12.12 8.70
N SER A 21 2.04 12.06 8.56
CA SER A 21 2.69 11.23 7.57
C SER A 21 2.31 9.80 7.93
N SER A 22 1.17 9.34 7.44
CA SER A 22 1.05 7.94 7.02
C SER A 22 2.04 7.79 5.87
N GLY A 23 3.33 7.81 6.20
CA GLY A 23 4.37 7.38 5.28
C GLY A 23 3.97 6.01 4.76
N PRO A 24 4.31 5.66 3.52
CA PRO A 24 3.97 4.36 2.96
C PRO A 24 4.34 3.33 4.02
N ALA A 25 3.34 2.59 4.53
CA ALA A 25 3.61 1.42 5.36
C ALA A 25 4.66 0.66 4.55
N ARG A 26 5.87 0.50 5.10
CA ARG A 26 7.01 -0.01 4.32
C ARG A 26 6.54 -1.31 3.69
N ALA A 27 6.33 -1.30 2.38
CA ALA A 27 5.83 -2.47 1.68
C ALA A 27 6.87 -3.58 1.88
N ASP A 28 6.54 -4.54 2.73
CA ASP A 28 7.46 -5.57 3.19
C ASP A 28 7.51 -6.66 2.12
N SER A 29 8.34 -6.43 1.12
CA SER A 29 8.51 -7.35 0.00
C SER A 29 9.14 -8.68 0.46
N ASP A 30 9.96 -8.65 1.52
CA ASP A 30 10.58 -9.85 2.07
C ASP A 30 9.56 -10.66 2.87
N GLY A 31 8.76 -9.99 3.72
CA GLY A 31 7.63 -10.59 4.44
C GLY A 31 6.58 -11.16 3.49
N TYR A 32 6.26 -10.44 2.42
CA TYR A 32 5.36 -10.90 1.36
C TYR A 32 5.84 -12.21 0.71
N ILE A 33 7.12 -12.29 0.33
CA ILE A 33 7.68 -13.49 -0.28
C ILE A 33 7.75 -14.64 0.74
N ALA A 34 8.08 -14.36 1.99
CA ALA A 34 8.12 -15.35 3.06
C ALA A 34 6.73 -15.95 3.36
N GLU A 35 5.68 -15.11 3.42
CA GLU A 35 4.30 -15.56 3.62
C GLU A 35 3.84 -16.45 2.48
N LEU A 36 4.08 -16.04 1.22
CA LEU A 36 3.74 -16.86 0.05
C LEU A 36 4.43 -18.23 0.07
N GLN A 37 5.71 -18.29 0.46
CA GLN A 37 6.43 -19.55 0.60
C GLN A 37 5.87 -20.42 1.73
N SER A 38 5.52 -19.81 2.87
CA SER A 38 4.87 -20.48 4.00
C SER A 38 3.51 -21.07 3.61
N ASP A 39 2.77 -20.37 2.74
CA ASP A 39 1.48 -20.80 2.20
C ASP A 39 1.59 -21.85 1.08
N GLY A 40 2.82 -22.29 0.78
CA GLY A 40 3.09 -23.33 -0.22
C GLY A 40 3.06 -22.84 -1.67
N VAL A 41 3.12 -21.52 -1.90
CA VAL A 41 3.29 -20.97 -3.25
C VAL A 41 4.72 -21.27 -3.72
N PRO A 42 4.90 -22.03 -4.82
CA PRO A 42 6.22 -22.39 -5.29
C PRO A 42 6.87 -21.19 -5.99
N ILE A 43 7.56 -20.36 -5.20
CA ILE A 43 8.41 -19.28 -5.71
C ILE A 43 9.73 -19.90 -6.19
N LEU A 44 9.62 -20.71 -7.25
CA LEU A 44 10.71 -21.49 -7.84
C LEU A 44 10.70 -21.24 -9.35
N GLY A 45 11.81 -20.74 -9.92
CA GLY A 45 12.02 -20.69 -11.37
C GLY A 45 12.57 -19.37 -11.94
N LEU A 46 12.62 -19.31 -13.28
CA LEU A 46 13.17 -18.23 -14.13
C LEU A 46 12.62 -16.81 -13.85
N ALA A 47 11.42 -16.73 -13.27
CA ALA A 47 10.75 -15.46 -12.96
C ALA A 47 11.32 -14.76 -11.70
N GLY A 48 11.86 -15.54 -10.76
CA GLY A 48 12.36 -15.06 -9.47
C GLY A 48 11.29 -14.40 -8.58
N PRO A 49 11.67 -13.97 -7.36
CA PRO A 49 10.77 -13.30 -6.42
C PRO A 49 10.23 -11.97 -6.97
N GLY A 50 10.99 -11.29 -7.84
CA GLY A 50 10.59 -9.99 -8.40
C GLY A 50 9.26 -10.00 -9.16
N ARG A 51 8.92 -11.10 -9.84
CA ARG A 51 7.62 -11.22 -10.55
C ARG A 51 6.45 -11.35 -9.59
N TYR A 52 6.63 -12.05 -8.48
CA TYR A 52 5.63 -12.16 -7.43
C TYR A 52 5.46 -10.81 -6.72
N ILE A 53 6.56 -10.12 -6.40
CA ILE A 53 6.51 -8.78 -5.81
C ILE A 53 5.75 -7.81 -6.73
N GLN A 54 6.04 -7.82 -8.04
CA GLN A 54 5.31 -6.99 -9.00
C GLN A 54 3.81 -7.30 -9.01
N ALA A 55 3.44 -8.58 -8.98
CA ALA A 55 2.06 -9.01 -8.89
C ALA A 55 1.36 -8.52 -7.62
N GLY A 56 2.04 -8.61 -6.46
CA GLY A 56 1.55 -8.07 -5.20
C GLY A 56 1.27 -6.57 -5.26
N TYR A 57 2.17 -5.78 -5.87
CA TYR A 57 1.92 -4.35 -6.08
C TYR A 57 0.77 -4.06 -7.05
N THR A 58 0.60 -4.86 -8.11
CA THR A 58 -0.55 -4.74 -9.01
C THR A 58 -1.86 -5.03 -8.28
N ILE A 59 -1.89 -6.06 -7.43
CA ILE A 59 -3.04 -6.37 -6.57
C ILE A 59 -3.35 -5.17 -5.67
N CYS A 60 -2.34 -4.62 -5.00
CA CYS A 60 -2.53 -3.46 -4.15
C CYS A 60 -3.11 -2.27 -4.92
N MET A 61 -2.60 -1.94 -6.11
CA MET A 61 -3.14 -0.88 -6.95
C MET A 61 -4.63 -1.08 -7.25
N GLU A 62 -5.06 -2.30 -7.61
CA GLU A 62 -6.46 -2.59 -7.87
C GLU A 62 -7.33 -2.49 -6.62
N LEU A 63 -6.82 -2.94 -5.46
CA LEU A 63 -7.56 -2.81 -4.20
C LEU A 63 -7.75 -1.34 -3.80
N HIS A 64 -6.74 -0.50 -4.04
CA HIS A 64 -6.85 0.95 -3.85
C HIS A 64 -7.81 1.61 -4.85
N SER A 65 -7.92 1.07 -6.07
CA SER A 65 -8.89 1.55 -7.07
C SER A 65 -10.34 1.17 -6.75
N GLY A 66 -10.54 0.32 -5.73
CA GLY A 66 -11.85 -0.16 -5.30
C GLY A 66 -12.26 -1.47 -5.95
N ALA A 67 -11.35 -2.17 -6.64
CA ALA A 67 -11.62 -3.50 -7.16
C ALA A 67 -11.84 -4.52 -6.03
N SER A 68 -12.59 -5.59 -6.35
CA SER A 68 -12.72 -6.71 -5.43
C SER A 68 -11.40 -7.50 -5.32
N PRO A 69 -11.14 -8.19 -4.20
CA PRO A 69 -9.99 -9.11 -4.05
C PRO A 69 -9.84 -10.11 -5.20
N ALA A 70 -10.95 -10.66 -5.69
CA ALA A 70 -10.93 -11.60 -6.80
C ALA A 70 -10.46 -10.93 -8.11
N THR A 71 -11.01 -9.75 -8.42
CA THR A 71 -10.61 -8.97 -9.60
C THR A 71 -9.15 -8.52 -9.54
N ALA A 72 -8.68 -8.12 -8.35
CA ALA A 72 -7.28 -7.74 -8.13
C ALA A 72 -6.32 -8.92 -8.32
N ALA A 73 -6.69 -10.12 -7.86
CA ALA A 73 -5.90 -11.33 -8.11
C ALA A 73 -5.80 -11.64 -9.61
N ASP A 74 -6.88 -11.40 -10.36
CA ASP A 74 -6.93 -11.66 -11.81
C ASP A 74 -6.01 -10.74 -12.62
N SER A 75 -5.83 -9.48 -12.19
CA SER A 75 -4.98 -8.49 -12.85
C SER A 75 -3.47 -8.67 -12.57
N SER A 76 -3.12 -9.44 -11.54
CA SER A 76 -1.75 -9.63 -11.05
C SER A 76 -0.77 -10.28 -12.04
N GLY A 77 -1.25 -10.77 -13.18
CA GLY A 77 -0.49 -11.59 -14.13
C GLY A 77 -0.40 -13.07 -13.73
N PHE A 78 -0.81 -13.41 -12.51
CA PHE A 78 -1.03 -14.79 -12.04
C PHE A 78 -2.51 -15.20 -12.08
N GLY A 79 -3.39 -14.38 -12.68
CA GLY A 79 -4.83 -14.63 -12.79
C GLY A 79 -5.22 -15.95 -13.47
N GLN A 80 -4.31 -16.59 -14.20
CA GLN A 80 -4.52 -17.91 -14.79
C GLN A 80 -4.34 -19.06 -13.77
N ILE A 81 -3.57 -18.81 -12.71
CA ILE A 81 -3.22 -19.80 -11.70
C ILE A 81 -4.15 -19.67 -10.50
N TYR A 82 -5.32 -20.29 -10.62
CA TYR A 82 -6.37 -20.26 -9.61
C TYR A 82 -5.94 -20.72 -8.21
N ALA A 83 -4.94 -21.62 -8.12
CA ALA A 83 -4.53 -22.24 -6.87
C ALA A 83 -3.95 -21.26 -5.83
N TRP A 84 -3.43 -20.10 -6.26
CA TRP A 84 -2.70 -19.17 -5.38
C TRP A 84 -3.29 -17.76 -5.34
N LYS A 85 -4.42 -17.52 -6.00
CA LYS A 85 -5.04 -16.19 -6.08
C LYS A 85 -5.34 -15.61 -4.70
N GLN A 86 -5.87 -16.43 -3.81
CA GLN A 86 -6.21 -16.00 -2.45
C GLN A 86 -4.94 -15.67 -1.66
N GLN A 87 -3.95 -16.55 -1.70
CA GLN A 87 -2.66 -16.37 -1.02
C GLN A 87 -1.92 -15.11 -1.49
N LEU A 88 -1.92 -14.86 -2.81
CA LEU A 88 -1.37 -13.63 -3.40
C LEU A 88 -2.04 -12.37 -2.87
N VAL A 89 -3.37 -12.37 -2.75
CA VAL A 89 -4.11 -11.22 -2.24
C VAL A 89 -3.92 -11.07 -0.74
N THR A 90 -4.09 -12.14 0.04
CA THR A 90 -3.92 -12.13 1.49
C THR A 90 -2.52 -11.64 1.87
N ALA A 91 -1.46 -12.22 1.29
CA ALA A 91 -0.09 -11.80 1.58
C ALA A 91 0.17 -10.35 1.13
N ALA A 92 -0.39 -9.91 0.00
CA ALA A 92 -0.24 -8.53 -0.46
C ALA A 92 -0.94 -7.55 0.50
N GLN A 93 -2.14 -7.87 0.95
CA GLN A 93 -2.86 -7.07 1.94
C GLN A 93 -2.11 -7.05 3.27
N HIS A 94 -1.58 -8.16 3.77
CA HIS A 94 -0.85 -8.17 5.04
C HIS A 94 0.49 -7.40 5.01
N ASN A 95 1.25 -7.53 3.92
CA ASN A 95 2.64 -7.08 3.89
C ASN A 95 2.88 -5.82 3.03
N LEU A 96 2.11 -5.65 1.95
CA LEU A 96 2.34 -4.58 0.96
C LEU A 96 1.33 -3.44 1.06
N CYS A 97 0.05 -3.73 1.31
CA CYS A 97 -1.04 -2.75 1.41
C CYS A 97 -2.05 -3.06 2.54
N PRO A 98 -1.62 -2.99 3.82
CA PRO A 98 -2.46 -3.32 4.98
C PRO A 98 -3.66 -2.39 5.18
N ASP A 99 -3.63 -1.20 4.60
CA ASP A 99 -4.76 -0.27 4.58
C ASP A 99 -5.94 -0.76 3.74
N THR A 100 -5.73 -1.77 2.89
CA THR A 100 -6.79 -2.36 2.04
C THR A 100 -7.53 -3.53 2.71
N LEU A 101 -7.11 -3.95 3.91
CA LEU A 101 -7.86 -4.92 4.73
C LEU A 101 -9.20 -4.29 5.13
N ARG A 102 -10.30 -4.90 4.67
CA ARG A 102 -11.68 -4.51 4.99
C ARG A 102 -12.44 -5.65 5.63
#